data_AF-A0A8J5TLZ8-F1
#
_entry.id   AF-A0A8J5TLZ8-F1
#
_cell.length_a   1.000
_cell.length_b   1.000
_cell.length_c   1.000
_cell.angle_alpha   90.00
_cell.angle_beta   90.00
_cell.angle_gamma   90.00
#
_symmetry.space_group_name_H-M   'P 1'
#
loop_
_entity.id
_entity.type
_entity.pdbx_description
1 polymer ?
#
loop_
_entity_poly.entity_id
_entity_poly.type
_entity_poly.pdbx_seq_one_letter_code
_entity_poly.pdbx_strand_id
1 'polypeptide(L)'
;YAEVWAVDEVDHLMAPDGGESVADVATRFAKVLSSTEMEFHGSAILIVSHGDPLQIFQAVLKETKEKTSLLDEVCVLTKSGMIASSILSQHRKFALLTGELRRV
;
A
#
# COMPACT_ATOMS: atom_id res chain seq x y z
N TYR A 1 0.61 12.00 15.36
CA TYR A 1 1.21 11.20 14.27
C TYR A 1 2.58 10.62 14.63
N ALA A 2 3.50 11.35 15.27
CA ALA A 2 4.82 10.80 15.59
C ALA A 2 4.78 9.49 16.40
N GLU A 3 3.86 9.39 17.37
CA GLU A 3 3.66 8.18 18.19
C GLU A 3 3.13 7.00 17.36
N VAL A 4 2.15 7.25 16.48
CA VAL A 4 1.63 6.24 15.55
C VAL A 4 2.73 5.74 14.62
N TRP A 5 3.56 6.64 14.09
CA TRP A 5 4.68 6.28 13.24
C TRP A 5 5.77 5.47 13.97
N ALA A 6 5.98 5.72 15.25
CA ALA A 6 6.91 4.93 16.06
C ALA A 6 6.40 3.49 16.24
N VAL A 7 5.08 3.30 16.34
CA VAL A 7 4.47 1.96 16.36
C VAL A 7 4.65 1.27 15.00
N ASP A 8 4.35 1.99 13.91
CA ASP A 8 4.49 1.46 12.54
C ASP A 8 5.93 1.01 12.23
N GLU A 9 6.93 1.77 12.68
CA GLU A 9 8.35 1.47 12.45
C GLU A 9 8.81 0.21 13.20
N VAL A 10 8.19 -0.09 14.34
CA VAL A 10 8.49 -1.28 15.16
C VAL A 10 7.74 -2.50 14.64
N ASP A 11 6.45 -2.38 14.35
CA ASP A 11 5.63 -3.48 13.83
C ASP A 11 4.49 -3.00 12.92
N HIS A 12 4.65 -3.29 11.63
CA HIS A 12 3.70 -2.96 10.56
C HIS A 12 2.38 -3.75 10.63
N LEU A 13 2.33 -4.81 11.43
CA LEU A 13 1.13 -5.62 11.69
C LEU A 13 0.39 -5.16 12.95
N MET A 14 1.01 -4.30 13.76
CA MET A 14 0.41 -3.81 14.99
C MET A 14 -0.44 -2.58 14.70
N ALA A 15 -1.73 -2.66 15.04
CA ALA A 15 -2.61 -1.51 14.99
C ALA A 15 -2.47 -0.69 16.28
N PRO A 16 -2.55 0.66 16.21
CA PRO A 16 -2.74 1.48 17.40
C PRO A 16 -4.15 1.25 17.99
N ASP A 17 -4.35 1.62 19.25
CA ASP A 17 -5.64 1.43 19.94
C ASP A 17 -6.81 2.05 19.15
N GLY A 18 -7.72 1.18 18.68
CA GLY A 18 -8.90 1.56 17.90
C GLY A 18 -8.63 1.97 16.45
N GLY A 19 -7.40 1.82 15.95
CA GLY A 19 -7.01 2.13 14.58
C GLY A 19 -6.78 0.92 13.69
N GLU A 20 -6.28 1.16 12.48
CA GLU A 20 -5.82 0.15 11.52
C GLU A 20 -4.28 0.07 11.56
N SER A 21 -3.72 -1.12 11.37
CA SER A 21 -2.29 -1.29 11.09
C SER A 21 -1.94 -0.91 9.65
N VAL A 22 -0.65 -0.73 9.36
CA VAL A 22 -0.15 -0.56 7.98
C VAL A 22 -0.61 -1.71 7.07
N ALA A 23 -0.61 -2.94 7.59
CA ALA A 23 -1.05 -4.12 6.86
C ALA A 23 -2.55 -4.15 6.58
N ASP A 24 -3.39 -3.66 7.49
CA ASP A 24 -4.83 -3.55 7.29
C ASP A 24 -5.13 -2.58 6.14
N VAL A 25 -4.50 -1.40 6.16
CA VAL A 25 -4.64 -0.39 5.11
C VAL A 25 -4.15 -0.94 3.77
N ALA A 26 -2.99 -1.60 3.75
CA ALA A 26 -2.41 -2.19 2.55
C ALA A 26 -3.31 -3.29 1.95
N THR A 27 -3.88 -4.15 2.80
CA THR A 27 -4.82 -5.21 2.39
C THR A 27 -6.09 -4.62 1.78
N ARG A 28 -6.62 -3.56 2.38
CA ARG A 28 -7.81 -2.87 1.87
C ARG A 28 -7.53 -2.21 0.51
N PHE A 29 -6.36 -1.60 0.33
CA PHE A 29 -5.94 -1.04 -0.96
C PHE A 29 -5.73 -2.12 -2.03
N ALA A 30 -5.14 -3.26 -1.69
CA ALA A 30 -4.94 -4.36 -2.63
C ALA A 30 -6.28 -4.87 -3.19
N LYS A 31 -7.33 -4.91 -2.37
CA LYS A 31 -8.70 -5.23 -2.82
C LYS A 31 -9.22 -4.19 -3.81
N VAL A 32 -9.03 -2.90 -3.52
CA VAL A 32 -9.42 -1.80 -4.44
C VAL A 32 -8.69 -1.91 -5.75
N LEU A 33 -7.38 -2.19 -5.74
CA LEU A 33 -6.58 -2.35 -6.95
C LEU A 33 -7.09 -3.54 -7.79
N SER A 34 -7.33 -4.69 -7.15
CA SER A 34 -7.84 -5.89 -7.83
C SER A 34 -9.22 -5.67 -8.45
N SER A 35 -10.13 -4.96 -7.76
CA SER A 35 -11.46 -4.67 -8.32
C SER A 35 -11.39 -3.63 -9.45
N THR A 36 -10.57 -2.60 -9.27
CA THR A 36 -10.47 -1.50 -10.24
C THR A 36 -9.82 -1.97 -11.54
N GLU A 37 -8.78 -2.82 -11.47
CA GLU A 37 -8.14 -3.39 -12.66
C GLU A 37 -9.11 -4.27 -13.46
N MET A 38 -9.93 -5.07 -12.76
CA MET A 38 -10.94 -5.91 -13.41
C MET A 38 -12.05 -5.09 -14.08
N GLU A 39 -12.48 -3.99 -13.46
CA GLU A 39 -13.58 -3.17 -13.96
C GLU A 39 -13.15 -2.18 -15.05
N PHE A 40 -11.94 -1.61 -14.95
CA PHE A 40 -11.46 -0.52 -15.80
C PHE A 40 -10.21 -0.89 -16.60
N HIS A 41 -10.01 -2.17 -16.89
CA HIS A 41 -8.84 -2.68 -17.61
C HIS A 41 -8.51 -1.86 -18.85
N GLY A 42 -7.25 -1.40 -18.94
CA GLY A 42 -6.73 -0.58 -20.04
C GLY A 42 -7.07 0.92 -19.96
N SER A 43 -7.72 1.38 -18.90
CA SER A 43 -7.99 2.80 -18.65
C SER A 43 -6.97 3.44 -17.71
N ALA A 44 -6.74 4.75 -17.84
CA ALA A 44 -5.99 5.51 -16.86
C ALA A 44 -6.86 5.81 -15.65
N ILE A 45 -6.39 5.43 -14.45
CA ILE A 45 -7.11 5.63 -13.19
C ILE A 45 -6.38 6.68 -12.35
N LEU A 46 -7.13 7.66 -11.84
CA LEU A 46 -6.64 8.64 -10.88
C LEU A 46 -7.14 8.28 -9.47
N ILE A 47 -6.21 7.99 -8.57
CA ILE A 47 -6.52 7.71 -7.15
C ILE A 47 -6.24 8.97 -6.33
N VAL A 48 -7.27 9.46 -5.63
CA VAL A 48 -7.18 10.58 -4.68
C VAL A 48 -7.43 10.04 -3.28
N SER A 49 -6.46 10.21 -2.37
CA SER A 49 -6.55 9.72 -1.00
C SER A 49 -5.66 10.57 -0.06
N HIS A 50 -5.50 10.13 1.19
CA HIS A 50 -4.65 10.79 2.18
C HIS A 50 -3.18 10.39 2.04
N GLY A 51 -2.28 11.18 2.63
CA GLY A 51 -0.84 10.96 2.51
C GLY A 51 -0.37 9.58 2.98
N ASP A 52 -0.82 9.14 4.16
CA ASP A 52 -0.39 7.87 4.74
C ASP A 52 -0.88 6.63 3.94
N PRO A 53 -2.17 6.52 3.59
CA PRO A 53 -2.62 5.43 2.71
C PRO A 53 -1.97 5.44 1.31
N LEU A 54 -1.69 6.61 0.73
CA LEU A 54 -0.99 6.69 -0.55
C LEU A 54 0.45 6.17 -0.45
N GLN A 55 1.16 6.45 0.64
CA GLN A 55 2.52 5.96 0.87
C GLN A 55 2.57 4.44 0.95
N ILE A 56 1.64 3.86 1.71
CA ILE A 56 1.47 2.42 1.87
C ILE A 56 1.16 1.79 0.51
N PHE A 57 0.22 2.39 -0.23
CA PHE A 57 -0.17 1.90 -1.55
C PHE A 57 0.99 1.97 -2.56
N GLN A 58 1.77 3.05 -2.57
CA GLN A 58 2.94 3.18 -3.45
C GLN A 58 4.01 2.12 -3.17
N ALA A 59 4.22 1.73 -1.90
CA ALA A 59 5.14 0.64 -1.56
C ALA A 59 4.68 -0.71 -2.14
N VAL A 60 3.39 -1.01 -2.03
CA VAL A 60 2.79 -2.24 -2.60
C VAL A 60 2.86 -2.22 -4.14
N LEU A 61 2.57 -1.09 -4.78
CA LEU A 61 2.64 -0.95 -6.23
C LEU A 61 4.07 -1.07 -6.77
N LYS A 62 5.07 -0.51 -6.07
CA LYS A 62 6.46 -0.59 -6.54
C LYS A 62 6.94 -2.03 -6.62
N GLU A 63 6.66 -2.84 -5.60
CA GLU A 63 7.09 -4.24 -5.56
C GLU A 63 6.40 -5.07 -6.68
N THR A 64 5.13 -4.81 -6.93
CA THR A 64 4.34 -5.55 -7.94
C THR A 64 4.68 -5.14 -9.38
N LYS A 65 5.26 -3.96 -9.61
CA LYS A 65 5.70 -3.50 -10.94
C LYS A 65 7.01 -4.17 -11.41
N GLU A 66 7.85 -4.64 -10.49
CA GLU A 66 9.11 -5.32 -10.80
C GLU A 66 8.91 -6.79 -11.23
N LYS A 67 7.70 -7.34 -11.03
CA LYS A 67 7.34 -8.71 -11.39
C LYS A 67 6.18 -8.71 -12.38
N THR A 68 6.34 -9.49 -13.45
CA THR A 68 5.63 -9.37 -14.74
C THR A 68 4.10 -9.61 -14.75
N SER A 69 3.44 -9.79 -13.60
CA SER A 69 1.99 -10.02 -13.51
C SER A 69 1.39 -9.36 -12.25
N LEU A 70 0.95 -8.10 -12.40
CA LEU A 70 0.27 -7.33 -11.34
C LEU A 70 -0.96 -8.04 -10.76
N LEU A 71 -1.72 -8.74 -11.60
CA LEU A 71 -2.97 -9.41 -11.21
C LEU A 71 -2.73 -10.69 -10.41
N ASP A 72 -1.78 -11.54 -10.83
CA ASP A 72 -1.47 -12.75 -10.06
C ASP A 72 -0.85 -12.40 -8.72
N GLU A 73 -0.02 -11.37 -8.64
CA GLU A 73 0.65 -11.00 -7.39
C GLU A 73 -0.23 -10.23 -6.42
N VAL A 74 -1.09 -9.32 -6.87
CA VAL A 74 -2.10 -8.72 -5.99
C VAL A 74 -3.01 -9.81 -5.45
N CYS A 75 -3.34 -10.83 -6.26
CA CYS A 75 -4.10 -12.00 -5.82
C CYS A 75 -3.30 -12.88 -4.84
N VAL A 76 -1.98 -13.06 -5.02
CA VAL A 76 -1.12 -13.81 -4.09
C VAL A 76 -0.90 -13.05 -2.78
N LEU A 77 -0.67 -11.74 -2.81
CA LEU A 77 -0.53 -10.86 -1.66
C LEU A 77 -1.84 -10.80 -0.84
N THR A 78 -2.99 -10.78 -1.52
CA THR A 78 -4.31 -10.84 -0.85
C THR A 78 -4.67 -12.25 -0.36
N LYS A 79 -4.33 -13.32 -1.11
CA LYS A 79 -4.59 -14.72 -0.70
C LYS A 79 -3.69 -15.18 0.43
N SER A 80 -2.45 -14.70 0.51
CA SER A 80 -1.51 -15.11 1.56
C SER A 80 -1.70 -14.34 2.87
N GLY A 81 -2.55 -13.30 2.91
CA GLY A 81 -2.79 -12.48 4.11
C GLY A 81 -1.55 -11.75 4.64
N MET A 82 -0.45 -11.79 3.90
CA MET A 82 0.85 -11.26 4.27
C MET A 82 1.38 -10.48 3.08
N ILE A 83 1.01 -9.21 2.98
CA ILE A 83 1.91 -8.27 2.33
C ILE A 83 3.20 -8.32 3.14
N ALA A 84 4.30 -8.73 2.53
CA ALA A 84 5.53 -8.99 3.25
C ALA A 84 5.92 -7.76 4.08
N SER A 85 6.22 -7.95 5.36
CA SER A 85 6.64 -6.86 6.27
C SER A 85 7.84 -6.07 5.69
N SER A 86 8.68 -6.74 4.90
CA SER A 86 9.76 -6.10 4.12
C SER A 86 9.27 -5.05 3.12
N ILE A 87 8.10 -5.23 2.50
CA ILE A 87 7.47 -4.25 1.60
C ILE A 87 6.86 -3.12 2.42
N LEU A 88 6.11 -3.47 3.47
CA LEU A 88 5.45 -2.50 4.32
C LEU A 88 6.46 -1.53 4.95
N SER A 89 7.62 -2.02 5.40
CA SER A 89 8.70 -1.16 5.93
C SER A 89 9.24 -0.10 4.96
N GLN A 90 8.98 -0.24 3.66
CA GLN A 90 9.41 0.75 2.66
C GLN A 90 8.42 1.90 2.48
N HIS A 91 7.21 1.85 3.06
CA HIS A 91 6.18 2.89 2.84
C HIS A 91 6.69 4.30 3.16
N ARG A 92 7.56 4.44 4.17
CA ARG A 92 8.19 5.71 4.55
C ARG A 92 9.06 6.33 3.45
N LYS A 93 9.64 5.54 2.53
CA LYS A 93 10.37 6.07 1.36
C LYS A 93 9.47 6.87 0.43
N PHE A 94 8.17 6.58 0.48
CA PHE A 94 7.16 7.28 -0.30
C PHE A 94 6.60 8.50 0.41
N ALA A 95 7.09 8.83 1.62
CA ALA A 95 6.61 9.97 2.40
C ALA A 95 6.59 11.26 1.57
N LEU A 96 5.39 11.81 1.42
CA LEU A 96 5.14 13.07 0.73
C LEU A 96 5.36 14.20 1.73
N LEU A 97 6.63 14.48 2.04
CA LEU A 97 7.02 15.59 2.93
C LEU A 97 6.72 16.97 2.32
N THR A 98 6.42 17.00 1.04
CA THR A 98 6.08 18.14 0.20
C THR A 98 5.11 17.64 -0.86
N GLY A 99 4.20 18.48 -1.37
CA GLY A 99 3.19 18.12 -2.39
C GLY A 99 3.77 17.77 -3.77
N GLU A 100 4.79 16.92 -3.81
CA GLU A 100 5.52 16.50 -4.99
C GLU A 100 4.77 15.44 -5.78
N LEU A 101 4.65 15.68 -7.08
CA LEU A 101 4.18 14.70 -8.04
C LEU A 101 5.29 13.69 -8.30
N ARG A 102 5.11 12.41 -7.94
CA ARG A 102 6.08 11.34 -8.20
C ARG A 102 5.63 10.50 -9.37
N ARG A 103 6.55 10.26 -10.31
CA ARG A 103 6.34 9.31 -11.41
C ARG A 103 6.53 7.90 -10.85
N VAL A 104 5.46 7.09 -10.88
CA VAL A 104 5.43 5.70 -10.40
C VAL A 104 5.97 4.76 -11.47
#